data_AF-A0A5N6R3X7-F1
#
_entry.id   AF-A0A5N6R3X7-F1
#
_cell.length_a   1.000
_cell.length_b   1.000
_cell.length_c   1.000
_cell.angle_alpha   90.00
_cell.angle_beta   90.00
_cell.angle_gamma   90.00
#
_symmetry.space_group_name_H-M   'P 1'
#
loop_
_entity.id
_entity.type
_entity.pdbx_description
1 polymer ?
#
loop_
_entity_poly.entity_id
_entity_poly.type
_entity_poly.pdbx_seq_one_letter_code
_entity_poly.pdbx_strand_id
1 'polypeptide(L)'
;MFDPLTLFSLETEAGIVVGINYGMLGNNLPPPIQVVALLKSRSITRLRLFFPNHDALQALKNSGIEVILGTLNQDLQMLGSDLSFAKNWVNTNVIPYSKTVRFRCISAGDEVIPGDLAAYVFPAMKNLKAALDAAEVAYNIPVSFLAANGSPLLVNVYPYFAFVNNQQQIPLSYALFESTKVVVRDGGLKYRNLFDAMTDAVYSALEKGHLPSGTPKRPGINRTEAYIFAIFNENLKPPGTEHNFGLFYPNMTEVYPIDFK
;
A
#
# COMPACT_ATOMS: atom_id res chain seq x y z
N MET A 1 26.20 -12.96 -20.73
CA MET A 1 25.54 -14.27 -20.70
C MET A 1 24.69 -14.25 -19.44
N PHE A 2 23.38 -14.07 -19.59
CA PHE A 2 22.44 -13.93 -18.48
C PHE A 2 22.20 -15.31 -17.84
N ASP A 3 22.30 -15.40 -16.52
CA ASP A 3 21.88 -16.57 -15.76
C ASP A 3 20.35 -16.48 -15.54
N PRO A 4 19.55 -17.40 -16.12
CA PRO A 4 18.09 -17.39 -15.98
C PRO A 4 17.58 -17.72 -14.57
N LEU A 5 18.45 -18.00 -13.59
CA LEU A 5 18.10 -18.45 -12.25
C LEU A 5 18.37 -17.41 -11.15
N THR A 6 18.49 -16.12 -11.49
CA THR A 6 18.57 -15.08 -10.47
C THR A 6 17.19 -14.93 -9.81
N LEU A 7 16.97 -15.71 -8.76
CA LEU A 7 15.83 -15.60 -7.85
C LEU A 7 15.85 -14.18 -7.29
N PHE A 8 14.83 -13.36 -7.56
CA PHE A 8 14.61 -12.14 -6.78
C PHE A 8 14.09 -12.61 -5.41
N SER A 9 15.02 -12.96 -4.51
CA SER A 9 14.70 -13.01 -3.10
C SER A 9 14.52 -11.56 -2.64
N LEU A 10 13.30 -11.21 -2.25
CA LEU A 10 13.13 -10.14 -1.28
C LEU A 10 13.65 -10.72 0.04
N GLU A 11 14.97 -10.80 0.20
CA GLU A 11 15.56 -11.04 1.51
C GLU A 11 15.10 -9.90 2.40
N THR A 12 14.09 -10.18 3.22
CA THR A 12 13.62 -9.21 4.20
C THR A 12 14.77 -9.01 5.18
N GLU A 13 15.41 -7.84 5.12
CA GLU A 13 16.16 -7.35 6.28
C GLU A 13 15.23 -7.50 7.48
N ALA A 14 15.71 -8.15 8.53
CA ALA A 14 14.92 -8.54 9.69
C ALA A 14 14.01 -7.39 10.16
N GLY A 15 12.71 -7.46 9.83
CA GLY A 15 11.71 -6.45 10.21
C GLY A 15 10.85 -5.85 9.08
N ILE A 16 11.14 -6.08 7.79
CA ILE A 16 10.24 -5.63 6.70
C ILE A 16 9.07 -6.62 6.58
N VAL A 17 7.84 -6.11 6.70
CA VAL A 17 6.63 -6.91 6.48
C VAL A 17 5.99 -6.47 5.17
N VAL A 18 5.88 -7.40 4.24
CA VAL A 18 5.40 -7.17 2.87
C VAL A 18 3.93 -7.54 2.75
N GLY A 19 3.13 -6.60 2.26
CA GLY A 19 1.78 -6.81 1.76
C GLY A 19 1.71 -6.66 0.25
N ILE A 20 0.53 -6.89 -0.33
CA ILE A 20 0.30 -6.75 -1.77
C ILE A 20 -0.99 -5.98 -2.04
N ASN A 21 -0.97 -5.15 -3.07
CA ASN A 21 -2.14 -4.40 -3.55
C ASN A 21 -3.01 -5.29 -4.44
N TYR A 22 -4.30 -5.40 -4.12
CA TYR A 22 -5.27 -6.12 -4.94
C TYR A 22 -6.05 -5.13 -5.81
N GLY A 23 -5.45 -4.83 -6.97
CA GLY A 23 -6.12 -4.10 -8.05
C GLY A 23 -7.19 -4.96 -8.71
N MET A 24 -8.31 -4.32 -9.07
CA MET A 24 -9.49 -4.98 -9.63
C MET A 24 -9.94 -4.37 -10.96
N LEU A 25 -9.08 -3.57 -11.62
CA LEU A 25 -9.36 -3.02 -12.95
C LEU A 25 -9.01 -4.03 -14.05
N GLY A 26 -9.68 -5.19 -14.01
CA GLY A 26 -9.56 -6.23 -15.03
C GLY A 26 -10.84 -7.02 -15.21
N ASN A 27 -11.18 -7.38 -16.46
CA ASN A 27 -12.38 -8.17 -16.78
C ASN A 27 -12.13 -9.68 -16.90
N ASN A 28 -10.90 -10.13 -16.64
CA ASN A 28 -10.45 -11.51 -16.74
C ASN A 28 -9.83 -12.04 -15.43
N LEU A 29 -10.00 -11.30 -14.33
CA LEU A 29 -9.42 -11.62 -13.03
C LEU A 29 -10.12 -12.81 -12.37
N PRO A 30 -9.40 -13.63 -11.58
CA PRO A 30 -10.00 -14.73 -10.85
C PRO A 30 -10.92 -14.21 -9.72
N PRO A 31 -11.93 -14.99 -9.30
CA PRO A 31 -12.84 -14.57 -8.24
C PRO A 31 -12.09 -14.41 -6.91
N PRO A 32 -12.52 -13.49 -6.01
CA PRO A 32 -11.77 -13.18 -4.79
C PRO A 32 -11.45 -14.37 -3.88
N ILE A 33 -12.29 -15.41 -3.86
CA ILE A 33 -12.03 -16.63 -3.08
C ILE A 33 -10.78 -17.37 -3.54
N GLN A 34 -10.52 -17.42 -4.85
CA GLN A 34 -9.31 -18.01 -5.41
C GLN A 34 -8.09 -17.12 -5.12
N VAL A 35 -8.27 -15.80 -5.16
CA VAL A 35 -7.20 -14.85 -4.82
C VAL A 35 -6.78 -14.99 -3.37
N VAL A 36 -7.73 -15.06 -2.43
CA VAL A 36 -7.40 -15.29 -1.00
C VAL A 36 -6.70 -16.64 -0.80
N ALA A 37 -7.11 -17.69 -1.52
CA ALA A 37 -6.43 -18.98 -1.48
C ALA A 37 -4.97 -18.89 -1.99
N LEU A 38 -4.75 -18.16 -3.10
CA LEU A 38 -3.42 -17.88 -3.63
C LEU A 38 -2.55 -17.11 -2.62
N LEU A 39 -3.07 -16.04 -2.03
CA LEU A 39 -2.31 -15.25 -1.03
C LEU A 39 -1.86 -16.13 0.14
N LYS A 40 -2.75 -16.99 0.65
CA LYS A 40 -2.43 -17.93 1.72
C LYS A 40 -1.38 -18.96 1.31
N SER A 41 -1.46 -19.52 0.09
CA SER A 41 -0.49 -20.52 -0.38
C SER A 41 0.92 -19.92 -0.53
N ARG A 42 1.01 -18.61 -0.75
CA ARG A 42 2.26 -17.85 -0.86
C ARG A 42 2.68 -17.18 0.46
N SER A 43 2.03 -17.50 1.58
CA SER A 43 2.31 -16.93 2.91
C SER A 43 2.19 -15.40 2.98
N ILE A 44 1.42 -14.79 2.08
CA ILE A 44 1.15 -13.36 2.08
C ILE A 44 0.11 -13.07 3.15
N THR A 45 0.49 -12.26 4.14
CA THR A 45 -0.33 -11.98 5.32
C THR A 45 -0.99 -10.61 5.30
N ARG A 46 -0.70 -9.78 4.29
CA ARG A 46 -1.22 -8.41 4.20
C ARG A 46 -1.70 -8.04 2.81
N LEU A 47 -2.84 -7.35 2.77
CA LEU A 47 -3.55 -6.98 1.56
C LEU A 47 -4.01 -5.52 1.62
N ARG A 48 -3.91 -4.79 0.51
CA ARG A 48 -4.61 -3.52 0.33
C ARG A 48 -5.74 -3.68 -0.69
N LEU A 49 -6.94 -3.29 -0.28
CA LEU A 49 -8.08 -3.07 -1.17
C LEU A 49 -8.25 -1.56 -1.38
N PHE A 50 -8.39 -1.13 -2.63
CA PHE A 50 -8.53 0.31 -2.97
C PHE A 50 -9.92 0.87 -2.67
N PHE A 51 -10.94 0.00 -2.56
CA PHE A 51 -12.33 0.35 -2.28
C PHE A 51 -13.04 -0.82 -1.57
N PRO A 52 -14.22 -0.64 -0.96
CA PRO A 52 -14.92 -1.69 -0.23
C PRO A 52 -15.61 -2.71 -1.16
N ASN A 53 -14.81 -3.58 -1.78
CA ASN A 53 -15.33 -4.71 -2.54
C ASN A 53 -15.89 -5.80 -1.61
N HIS A 54 -17.22 -5.93 -1.56
CA HIS A 54 -17.88 -6.86 -0.65
C HIS A 54 -17.56 -8.33 -0.94
N ASP A 55 -17.37 -8.75 -2.21
CA ASP A 55 -17.01 -10.13 -2.55
C ASP A 55 -15.62 -10.50 -2.01
N ALA A 56 -14.66 -9.57 -2.11
CA ALA A 56 -13.35 -9.73 -1.50
C ALA A 56 -13.42 -9.75 0.02
N LEU A 57 -14.19 -8.86 0.65
CA LEU A 57 -14.39 -8.87 2.10
C LEU A 57 -15.05 -10.17 2.59
N GLN A 58 -15.97 -10.76 1.83
CA GLN A 58 -16.53 -12.08 2.12
C GLN A 58 -15.46 -13.18 2.02
N ALA A 59 -14.65 -13.17 0.96
CA ALA A 59 -13.56 -14.14 0.79
C ALA A 59 -12.49 -14.04 1.88
N LEU A 60 -12.27 -12.84 2.44
CA LEU A 60 -11.27 -12.58 3.48
C LEU A 60 -11.69 -13.03 4.88
N LYS A 61 -12.96 -13.39 5.10
CA LYS A 61 -13.45 -13.83 6.41
C LYS A 61 -12.62 -15.01 6.94
N ASN A 62 -12.12 -14.87 8.16
CA ASN A 62 -11.30 -15.86 8.87
C ASN A 62 -10.03 -16.28 8.10
N SER A 63 -9.58 -15.49 7.12
CA SER A 63 -8.38 -15.78 6.33
C SER A 63 -7.09 -15.59 7.15
N GLY A 64 -7.14 -14.71 8.15
CA GLY A 64 -5.97 -14.26 8.92
C GLY A 64 -5.19 -13.12 8.25
N ILE A 65 -5.51 -12.76 7.00
CA ILE A 65 -4.87 -11.69 6.25
C ILE A 65 -5.30 -10.33 6.84
N GLU A 66 -4.33 -9.45 7.10
CA GLU A 66 -4.57 -8.07 7.55
C GLU A 66 -4.86 -7.17 6.34
N VAL A 67 -5.89 -6.33 6.44
CA VAL A 67 -6.46 -5.59 5.31
C VAL A 67 -6.38 -4.08 5.54
N ILE A 68 -5.71 -3.37 4.62
CA ILE A 68 -5.95 -1.94 4.43
C ILE A 68 -7.18 -1.79 3.53
N LEU A 69 -8.22 -1.12 4.02
CA LEU A 69 -9.45 -0.89 3.27
C LEU A 69 -9.54 0.58 2.84
N GLY A 70 -9.49 0.82 1.53
CA GLY A 70 -9.66 2.14 0.95
C GLY A 70 -11.13 2.58 0.85
N THR A 71 -11.35 3.89 0.93
CA THR A 71 -12.58 4.54 0.48
C THR A 71 -12.51 4.82 -1.02
N LEU A 72 -13.66 5.00 -1.68
CA LEU A 72 -13.66 5.60 -3.01
C LEU A 72 -13.27 7.08 -2.91
N ASN A 73 -12.51 7.60 -3.88
CA ASN A 73 -12.16 9.02 -3.93
C ASN A 73 -13.41 9.90 -4.02
N GLN A 74 -14.42 9.48 -4.79
CA GLN A 74 -15.69 10.20 -4.94
C GLN A 74 -16.51 10.33 -3.65
N ASP A 75 -16.29 9.44 -2.67
CA ASP A 75 -16.98 9.50 -1.38
C ASP A 75 -16.35 10.54 -0.44
N LEU A 76 -15.13 11.01 -0.70
CA LEU A 76 -14.36 11.86 0.22
C LEU A 76 -15.11 13.13 0.62
N GLN A 77 -15.77 13.78 -0.33
CA GLN A 77 -16.52 15.00 -0.03
C GLN A 77 -17.64 14.75 0.97
N MET A 78 -18.46 13.71 0.76
CA MET A 78 -19.56 13.33 1.65
C MET A 78 -19.05 12.78 2.98
N LEU A 79 -18.00 11.94 2.96
CA LEU A 79 -17.33 11.47 4.16
C LEU A 79 -16.83 12.64 5.01
N GLY A 80 -16.34 13.70 4.39
CA GLY A 80 -15.82 14.88 5.07
C GLY A 80 -16.87 15.86 5.57
N SER A 81 -17.98 16.01 4.85
CA SER A 81 -19.02 17.00 5.16
C SER A 81 -20.16 16.47 6.02
N ASP A 82 -20.40 15.15 6.04
CA ASP A 82 -21.54 14.52 6.71
C ASP A 82 -21.13 13.33 7.58
N LEU A 83 -21.22 13.49 8.90
CA LEU A 83 -20.93 12.42 9.86
C LEU A 83 -21.91 11.24 9.74
N SER A 84 -23.16 11.48 9.36
CA SER A 84 -24.16 10.42 9.17
C SER A 84 -23.80 9.57 7.96
N PHE A 85 -23.30 10.19 6.89
CA PHE A 85 -22.76 9.47 5.74
C PHE A 85 -21.57 8.59 6.14
N ALA A 86 -20.63 9.12 6.93
CA ALA A 86 -19.49 8.33 7.43
C ALA A 86 -19.92 7.16 8.35
N LYS A 87 -20.91 7.37 9.23
CA LYS A 87 -21.51 6.29 10.04
C LYS A 87 -22.14 5.21 9.16
N ASN A 88 -22.90 5.61 8.14
CA ASN A 88 -23.49 4.67 7.20
C ASN A 88 -22.40 3.88 6.45
N TRP A 89 -21.36 4.56 5.97
CA TRP A 89 -20.22 3.92 5.30
C TRP A 89 -19.56 2.86 6.19
N VAL A 90 -19.30 3.17 7.48
CA VAL A 90 -18.72 2.21 8.44
C VAL A 90 -19.69 1.04 8.70
N ASN A 91 -20.99 1.32 8.90
CA ASN A 91 -22.02 0.31 9.12
C ASN A 91 -22.18 -0.65 7.93
N THR A 92 -21.97 -0.17 6.70
CA THR A 92 -22.06 -0.98 5.48
C THR A 92 -20.77 -1.75 5.22
N ASN A 93 -19.61 -1.10 5.33
CA ASN A 93 -18.36 -1.62 4.76
C ASN A 93 -17.43 -2.26 5.79
N VAL A 94 -17.56 -1.92 7.07
CA VAL A 94 -16.62 -2.36 8.12
C VAL A 94 -17.29 -3.28 9.14
N ILE A 95 -18.38 -2.82 9.76
CA ILE A 95 -19.01 -3.53 10.88
C ILE A 95 -19.38 -4.98 10.54
N PRO A 96 -20.00 -5.29 9.37
CA PRO A 96 -20.43 -6.65 9.04
C PRO A 96 -19.28 -7.65 8.94
N TYR A 97 -18.06 -7.15 8.77
CA TYR A 97 -16.84 -7.93 8.57
C TYR A 97 -15.90 -7.88 9.77
N SER A 98 -16.02 -6.88 10.64
CA SER A 98 -15.07 -6.55 11.71
C SER A 98 -14.70 -7.71 12.65
N LYS A 99 -15.60 -8.66 12.88
CA LYS A 99 -15.34 -9.84 13.73
C LYS A 99 -14.55 -10.95 13.03
N THR A 100 -14.49 -10.93 11.70
CA THR A 100 -13.98 -12.04 10.87
C THR A 100 -12.87 -11.60 9.91
N VAL A 101 -12.81 -10.32 9.56
CA VAL A 101 -11.73 -9.72 8.76
C VAL A 101 -10.87 -8.87 9.69
N ARG A 102 -9.55 -9.01 9.56
CA ARG A 102 -8.58 -8.22 10.33
C ARG A 102 -8.26 -6.93 9.58
N PHE A 103 -8.94 -5.84 9.92
CA PHE A 103 -8.64 -4.54 9.36
C PHE A 103 -7.38 -3.96 10.00
N ARG A 104 -6.36 -3.69 9.18
CA ARG A 104 -5.11 -3.04 9.57
C ARG A 104 -5.30 -1.53 9.69
N CYS A 105 -5.97 -0.92 8.72
CA CYS A 105 -6.44 0.46 8.77
C CYS A 105 -7.50 0.73 7.69
N ILE A 106 -8.20 1.85 7.83
CA ILE A 106 -9.02 2.46 6.78
C ILE A 106 -8.23 3.61 6.16
N SER A 107 -8.05 3.61 4.83
CA SER A 107 -7.39 4.70 4.10
C SER A 107 -8.42 5.60 3.42
N ALA A 108 -8.40 6.90 3.75
CA ALA A 108 -9.28 7.90 3.15
C ALA A 108 -8.65 8.49 1.89
N GLY A 109 -9.07 7.99 0.73
CA GLY A 109 -8.59 8.39 -0.58
C GLY A 109 -7.31 7.68 -1.04
N ASP A 110 -7.02 7.82 -2.33
CA ASP A 110 -5.85 7.28 -3.02
C ASP A 110 -5.30 8.32 -4.00
N GLU A 111 -4.05 8.74 -3.79
CA GLU A 111 -3.31 9.74 -4.60
C GLU A 111 -4.03 11.09 -4.82
N VAL A 112 -4.90 11.51 -3.90
CA VAL A 112 -5.70 12.74 -4.03
C VAL A 112 -4.98 14.03 -3.60
N ILE A 113 -3.75 13.94 -3.08
CA ILE A 113 -2.97 15.09 -2.61
C ILE A 113 -1.70 15.23 -3.45
N PRO A 114 -1.46 16.39 -4.10
CA PRO A 114 -2.37 17.54 -4.21
C PRO A 114 -3.51 17.27 -5.22
N GLY A 115 -4.65 17.95 -5.06
CA GLY A 115 -5.79 17.84 -5.99
C GLY A 115 -7.06 18.45 -5.43
N ASP A 116 -8.13 18.47 -6.24
CA ASP A 116 -9.42 19.09 -5.88
C ASP A 116 -10.08 18.43 -4.67
N LEU A 117 -9.79 17.15 -4.43
CA LEU A 117 -10.31 16.40 -3.29
C LEU A 117 -9.46 16.51 -2.03
N ALA A 118 -8.26 17.14 -2.10
CA ALA A 118 -7.32 17.19 -0.99
C ALA A 118 -7.92 17.83 0.28
N ALA A 119 -8.76 18.85 0.12
CA ALA A 119 -9.41 19.55 1.23
C ALA A 119 -10.38 18.65 2.02
N TYR A 120 -10.89 17.57 1.42
CA TYR A 120 -11.85 16.67 2.05
C TYR A 120 -11.22 15.50 2.78
N VAL A 121 -9.94 15.18 2.51
CA VAL A 121 -9.23 14.03 3.11
C VAL A 121 -9.22 14.13 4.63
N PHE A 122 -8.82 15.27 5.19
CA PHE A 122 -8.74 15.45 6.63
C PHE A 122 -10.11 15.41 7.34
N PRO A 123 -11.13 16.15 6.89
CA PRO A 123 -12.48 16.00 7.41
C PRO A 123 -13.02 14.56 7.30
N ALA A 124 -12.79 13.87 6.18
CA ALA A 124 -13.25 12.50 5.97
C ALA A 124 -12.63 11.54 7.00
N MET A 125 -11.32 11.65 7.23
CA MET A 125 -10.64 10.85 8.26
C MET A 125 -11.22 11.09 9.66
N LYS A 126 -11.51 12.36 10.02
CA LYS A 126 -12.13 12.68 11.32
C LYS A 126 -13.49 12.02 11.49
N ASN A 127 -14.35 12.10 10.47
CA ASN A 127 -15.68 11.53 10.53
C ASN A 127 -15.66 9.99 10.52
N LEU A 128 -14.78 9.37 9.73
CA LEU A 128 -14.56 7.92 9.75
C LEU A 128 -14.08 7.44 11.13
N LYS A 129 -13.15 8.16 11.76
CA LYS A 129 -12.68 7.84 13.11
C LYS A 129 -13.82 7.94 14.13
N ALA A 130 -14.58 9.04 14.10
CA ALA A 130 -15.73 9.21 15.00
C ALA A 130 -16.81 8.14 14.78
N ALA A 131 -17.03 7.72 13.53
CA ALA A 131 -17.96 6.63 13.20
C ALA A 131 -17.48 5.27 13.72
N LEU A 132 -16.18 4.95 13.60
CA LEU A 132 -15.60 3.73 14.15
C LEU A 132 -15.62 3.71 15.68
N ASP A 133 -15.34 4.84 16.32
CA ASP A 133 -15.40 4.97 17.78
C ASP A 133 -16.83 4.75 18.30
N ALA A 134 -17.82 5.32 17.61
CA ALA A 134 -19.23 5.15 17.97
C ALA A 134 -19.79 3.75 17.68
N ALA A 135 -19.13 2.97 16.80
CA ALA A 135 -19.56 1.63 16.42
C ALA A 135 -19.14 0.55 17.44
N GLU A 136 -18.33 0.88 18.44
CA GLU A 136 -17.84 -0.03 19.48
C GLU A 136 -17.30 -1.36 18.92
N VAL A 137 -16.54 -1.28 17.83
CA VAL A 137 -15.91 -2.46 17.21
C VAL A 137 -14.98 -3.16 18.22
N ALA A 138 -14.89 -4.50 18.12
CA ALA A 138 -14.21 -5.34 19.10
C ALA A 138 -12.71 -5.04 19.32
N TYR A 139 -12.09 -4.30 18.40
CA TYR A 139 -10.72 -3.80 18.52
C TYR A 139 -10.60 -2.45 17.80
N ASN A 140 -9.61 -1.65 18.19
CA ASN A 140 -9.32 -0.37 17.55
C ASN A 140 -8.87 -0.59 16.11
N ILE A 141 -9.65 -0.09 15.15
CA ILE A 141 -9.29 -0.05 13.73
C ILE A 141 -8.76 1.36 13.43
N PRO A 142 -7.45 1.53 13.17
CA PRO A 142 -6.90 2.84 12.82
C PRO A 142 -7.53 3.39 11.54
N VAL A 143 -7.81 4.69 11.53
CA VAL A 143 -7.97 5.46 10.28
C VAL A 143 -6.64 6.15 10.06
N SER A 144 -6.07 6.10 8.85
CA SER A 144 -4.72 6.59 8.55
C SER A 144 -4.55 8.08 8.85
N PHE A 145 -4.24 8.43 10.11
CA PHE A 145 -4.02 9.79 10.60
C PHE A 145 -2.57 10.04 11.00
N LEU A 146 -1.96 11.07 10.42
CA LEU A 146 -0.62 11.52 10.74
C LEU A 146 -0.54 12.31 12.08
N ALA A 147 0.44 11.92 12.91
CA ALA A 147 0.87 12.43 14.23
C ALA A 147 -0.03 12.25 15.46
N ALA A 148 -1.30 12.69 15.50
CA ALA A 148 -2.03 12.70 16.78
C ALA A 148 -2.46 11.31 17.29
N ASN A 149 -2.60 10.33 16.39
CA ASN A 149 -3.07 8.97 16.71
C ASN A 149 -2.04 7.86 16.40
N GLY A 150 -0.79 8.23 16.06
CA GLY A 150 0.26 7.26 15.74
C GLY A 150 -0.02 6.36 14.53
N SER A 151 -0.89 6.77 13.60
CA SER A 151 -1.21 5.97 12.41
C SER A 151 -0.24 6.25 11.26
N PRO A 152 0.05 5.25 10.39
CA PRO A 152 1.03 5.39 9.32
C PRO A 152 0.52 6.29 8.18
N LEU A 153 1.44 7.02 7.54
CA LEU A 153 1.20 7.58 6.21
C LEU A 153 1.43 6.49 5.16
N LEU A 154 0.50 6.35 4.23
CA LEU A 154 0.67 5.52 3.04
C LEU A 154 1.25 6.38 1.93
N VAL A 155 2.38 5.95 1.37
CA VAL A 155 3.03 6.60 0.23
C VAL A 155 3.32 5.56 -0.83
N ASN A 156 2.94 5.87 -2.06
CA ASN A 156 3.32 5.07 -3.22
C ASN A 156 4.72 5.50 -3.66
N VAL A 157 5.70 4.60 -3.59
CA VAL A 157 7.11 4.88 -3.93
C VAL A 157 7.49 4.01 -5.14
N TYR A 158 7.73 4.66 -6.28
CA TYR A 158 8.05 3.97 -7.54
C TYR A 158 9.39 4.45 -8.13
N PRO A 159 10.52 3.80 -7.78
CA PRO A 159 11.81 4.06 -8.41
C PRO A 159 11.78 3.96 -9.94
N TYR A 160 10.95 3.06 -10.49
CA TYR A 160 10.75 2.88 -11.92
C TYR A 160 10.36 4.18 -12.63
N PHE A 161 9.34 4.90 -12.13
CA PHE A 161 8.86 6.13 -12.77
C PHE A 161 9.90 7.25 -12.70
N ALA A 162 10.62 7.36 -11.59
CA ALA A 162 11.73 8.31 -11.48
C ALA A 162 12.83 7.98 -12.50
N PHE A 163 13.21 6.71 -12.64
CA PHE A 163 14.20 6.25 -13.61
C PHE A 163 13.79 6.53 -15.05
N VAL A 164 12.61 6.07 -15.50
CA VAL A 164 12.21 6.22 -16.91
C VAL A 164 12.08 7.68 -17.33
N ASN A 165 11.73 8.57 -16.40
CA ASN A 165 11.64 10.01 -16.66
C ASN A 165 13.00 10.74 -16.60
N ASN A 166 14.07 10.11 -16.07
CA ASN A 166 15.38 10.72 -15.95
C ASN A 166 16.54 9.71 -16.07
N GLN A 167 16.55 8.93 -17.16
CA GLN A 167 17.54 7.88 -17.40
C GLN A 167 18.99 8.40 -17.53
N GLN A 168 19.15 9.69 -17.82
CA GLN A 168 20.47 10.32 -17.94
C GLN A 168 21.15 10.51 -16.58
N GLN A 169 20.37 10.77 -15.52
CA GLN A 169 20.90 11.06 -14.18
C GLN A 169 20.68 9.93 -13.19
N ILE A 170 19.69 9.06 -13.44
CA ILE A 170 19.36 7.94 -12.57
C ILE A 170 19.86 6.65 -13.25
N PRO A 171 20.94 6.03 -12.75
CA PRO A 171 21.40 4.74 -13.26
C PRO A 171 20.36 3.65 -13.00
N LEU A 172 20.19 2.73 -13.94
CA LEU A 172 19.26 1.61 -13.78
C LEU A 172 19.58 0.78 -12.51
N SER A 173 20.85 0.50 -12.25
CA SER A 173 21.29 -0.24 -11.05
C SER A 173 20.93 0.46 -9.74
N TYR A 174 20.76 1.79 -9.75
CA TYR A 174 20.30 2.54 -8.58
C TYR A 174 18.80 2.34 -8.33
N ALA A 175 18.00 2.22 -9.39
CA ALA A 175 16.56 1.97 -9.30
C ALA A 175 16.24 0.51 -8.96
N LEU A 176 17.10 -0.45 -9.32
CA LEU A 176 16.90 -1.89 -9.15
C LEU A 176 17.54 -2.50 -7.89
N PHE A 177 18.07 -1.69 -6.97
CA PHE A 177 18.81 -2.16 -5.77
C PHE A 177 20.15 -2.88 -6.06
N GLU A 178 20.71 -2.74 -7.26
CA GLU A 178 21.91 -3.46 -7.69
C GLU A 178 23.21 -2.64 -7.56
N SER A 179 23.12 -1.36 -7.20
CA SER A 179 24.32 -0.51 -7.12
C SER A 179 25.16 -0.84 -5.88
N THR A 180 26.39 -1.30 -6.13
CA THR A 180 27.41 -1.50 -5.10
C THR A 180 28.07 -0.20 -4.63
N LYS A 181 27.95 0.87 -5.44
CA LYS A 181 28.51 2.19 -5.17
C LYS A 181 27.48 3.11 -4.52
N VAL A 182 27.97 4.07 -3.73
CA VAL A 182 27.15 5.18 -3.23
C VAL A 182 26.83 6.08 -4.41
N VAL A 183 25.54 6.23 -4.72
CA VAL A 183 25.06 7.07 -5.84
C VAL A 183 24.75 8.48 -5.36
N VAL A 184 24.11 8.60 -4.19
CA VAL A 184 23.82 9.90 -3.57
C VAL A 184 24.46 9.96 -2.17
N ARG A 185 25.09 11.09 -1.87
CA ARG A 185 25.58 11.42 -0.54
C ARG A 185 24.91 12.71 -0.07
N ASP A 186 24.19 12.60 1.05
CA ASP A 186 23.52 13.74 1.70
C ASP A 186 24.11 13.91 3.11
N GLY A 187 25.08 14.82 3.23
CA GLY A 187 25.91 14.94 4.43
C GLY A 187 26.57 13.60 4.80
N GLY A 188 26.19 13.05 5.96
CA GLY A 188 26.66 11.74 6.44
C GLY A 188 25.92 10.53 5.85
N LEU A 189 24.73 10.74 5.25
CA LEU A 189 23.88 9.68 4.69
C LEU A 189 24.41 9.24 3.32
N LYS A 190 24.33 7.94 3.04
CA LYS A 190 24.86 7.31 1.82
C LYS A 190 23.80 6.40 1.22
N TYR A 191 23.29 6.77 0.05
CA TYR A 191 22.25 6.01 -0.63
C TYR A 191 22.85 5.18 -1.76
N ARG A 192 22.54 3.89 -1.75
CA ARG A 192 22.91 2.92 -2.79
C ARG A 192 21.73 2.43 -3.61
N ASN A 193 20.51 2.67 -3.18
CA ASN A 193 19.31 2.45 -3.96
C ASN A 193 18.40 3.70 -3.91
N LEU A 194 17.59 3.86 -4.96
CA LEU A 194 16.71 5.02 -5.14
C LEU A 194 15.50 4.98 -4.19
N PHE A 195 15.04 3.78 -3.83
CA PHE A 195 13.93 3.58 -2.90
C PHE A 195 14.22 4.20 -1.53
N ASP A 196 15.39 3.95 -0.95
CA ASP A 196 15.82 4.54 0.32
C ASP A 196 15.86 6.06 0.21
N ALA A 197 16.45 6.61 -0.85
CA ALA A 197 16.53 8.06 -1.03
C ALA A 197 15.15 8.72 -1.15
N MET A 198 14.21 8.11 -1.88
CA MET A 198 12.83 8.59 -1.98
C MET A 198 12.11 8.49 -0.62
N THR A 199 12.34 7.41 0.12
CA THR A 199 11.72 7.17 1.42
C THR A 199 12.24 8.16 2.47
N ASP A 200 13.56 8.41 2.53
CA ASP A 200 14.14 9.43 3.43
C ASP A 200 13.70 10.85 3.08
N ALA A 201 13.48 11.14 1.79
CA ALA A 201 12.94 12.43 1.37
C ALA A 201 11.54 12.66 1.93
N VAL A 202 10.67 11.63 1.91
CA VAL A 202 9.35 11.67 2.55
C VAL A 202 9.51 11.90 4.06
N TYR A 203 10.36 11.15 4.74
CA TYR A 203 10.56 11.34 6.18
C TYR A 203 11.10 12.70 6.55
N SER A 204 12.04 13.23 5.77
CA SER A 204 12.56 14.58 5.96
C SER A 204 11.47 15.64 5.77
N ALA A 205 10.53 15.44 4.84
CA ALA A 205 9.37 16.31 4.69
C ALA A 205 8.41 16.21 5.88
N LEU A 206 8.16 14.99 6.38
CA LEU A 206 7.33 14.73 7.56
C LEU A 206 7.90 15.38 8.83
N GLU A 207 9.21 15.32 9.04
CA GLU A 207 9.88 15.94 10.18
C GLU A 207 9.75 17.47 10.17
N LYS A 208 9.86 18.11 9.00
CA LYS A 208 9.58 19.55 8.86
C LYS A 208 8.11 19.89 9.18
N GLY A 209 7.21 18.93 8.97
CA GLY A 209 5.81 19.00 9.38
C GLY A 209 5.54 18.60 10.85
N HIS A 210 6.57 18.33 11.65
CA HIS A 210 6.48 17.83 13.04
C HIS A 210 5.83 16.43 13.17
N LEU A 211 5.94 15.60 12.14
CA LEU A 211 5.42 14.23 12.13
C LEU A 211 6.57 13.23 12.39
N PRO A 212 6.45 12.28 13.34
CA PRO A 212 7.53 11.35 13.67
C PRO A 212 7.55 10.12 12.75
N SER A 213 8.66 9.83 12.03
CA SER A 213 8.87 8.52 11.36
C SER A 213 10.26 8.35 10.69
N GLY A 214 10.73 7.11 10.37
CA GLY A 214 12.17 6.80 10.18
C GLY A 214 12.67 5.94 9.01
N THR A 215 14.00 6.01 8.77
CA THR A 215 14.82 5.52 7.63
C THR A 215 16.33 5.38 7.98
N PRO A 216 17.34 5.28 7.07
CA PRO A 216 18.76 5.58 7.35
C PRO A 216 19.06 6.77 8.30
N LYS A 217 18.23 7.83 8.30
CA LYS A 217 18.28 8.90 9.32
C LYS A 217 17.87 8.44 10.73
N ARG A 218 17.16 7.32 10.83
CA ARG A 218 16.64 6.66 12.03
C ARG A 218 16.91 5.14 11.99
N PRO A 219 18.19 4.72 12.07
CA PRO A 219 18.51 3.30 12.17
C PRO A 219 17.85 2.73 13.45
N GLY A 220 16.92 1.78 13.29
CA GLY A 220 16.24 1.12 14.42
C GLY A 220 14.70 1.24 14.46
N ILE A 221 14.04 1.90 13.50
CA ILE A 221 12.57 1.76 13.34
C ILE A 221 12.28 0.48 12.55
N ASN A 222 12.13 -0.64 13.25
CA ASN A 222 12.02 -1.99 12.70
C ASN A 222 10.70 -2.31 11.95
N ARG A 223 9.95 -1.34 11.42
CA ARG A 223 8.65 -1.61 10.77
C ARG A 223 8.35 -0.66 9.62
N THR A 224 9.16 -0.68 8.58
CA THR A 224 8.68 -0.23 7.26
C THR A 224 7.75 -1.31 6.73
N GLU A 225 6.46 -1.00 6.63
CA GLU A 225 5.48 -1.86 5.98
C GLU A 225 5.40 -1.46 4.50
N ALA A 226 5.67 -2.39 3.59
CA ALA A 226 5.65 -2.14 2.16
C ALA A 226 4.52 -2.95 1.51
N TYR A 227 3.84 -2.36 0.53
CA TYR A 227 2.79 -3.05 -0.25
C TYR A 227 3.19 -3.07 -1.72
N ILE A 228 3.48 -4.26 -2.25
CA ILE A 228 3.85 -4.44 -3.66
C ILE A 228 2.63 -4.20 -4.53
N PHE A 229 2.79 -3.39 -5.57
CA PHE A 229 1.79 -3.18 -6.60
C PHE A 229 2.15 -4.03 -7.83
N ALA A 230 1.35 -5.02 -8.24
CA ALA A 230 0.08 -5.50 -7.66
C ALA A 230 -0.07 -7.03 -7.85
N ILE A 231 -1.16 -7.65 -7.34
CA ILE A 231 -1.36 -9.10 -7.50
C ILE A 231 -1.41 -9.49 -8.99
N PHE A 232 -2.24 -8.82 -9.80
CA PHE A 232 -2.48 -9.20 -11.20
C PHE A 232 -2.19 -8.08 -12.18
N ASN A 233 -1.92 -8.47 -13.42
CA ASN A 233 -2.03 -7.58 -14.58
C ASN A 233 -3.49 -7.13 -14.76
N GLU A 234 -3.70 -5.83 -14.94
CA GLU A 234 -5.02 -5.19 -14.95
C GLU A 234 -5.34 -4.63 -16.34
N ASN A 235 -6.09 -5.40 -17.15
CA ASN A 235 -6.30 -5.10 -18.57
C ASN A 235 -7.27 -3.93 -18.86
N LEU A 236 -7.94 -3.37 -17.84
CA LEU A 236 -8.80 -2.20 -17.99
C LEU A 236 -8.10 -0.89 -17.58
N LYS A 237 -6.83 -0.95 -17.18
CA LYS A 237 -6.01 0.25 -16.98
C LYS A 237 -5.63 0.92 -18.31
N PRO A 238 -5.02 2.13 -18.30
CA PRO A 238 -4.43 2.69 -19.51
C PRO A 238 -3.48 1.70 -20.19
N PRO A 239 -3.47 1.61 -21.54
CA PRO A 239 -2.61 0.67 -22.24
C PRO A 239 -1.12 1.00 -22.03
N GLY A 240 -0.27 -0.03 -22.00
CA GLY A 240 1.18 0.08 -21.81
C GLY A 240 1.65 -0.52 -20.48
N THR A 241 2.54 0.18 -19.77
CA THR A 241 3.11 -0.32 -18.50
C THR A 241 2.04 -0.59 -17.44
N GLU A 242 0.99 0.22 -17.39
CA GLU A 242 -0.10 0.10 -16.40
C GLU A 242 -0.86 -1.24 -16.48
N HIS A 243 -0.82 -1.94 -17.61
CA HIS A 243 -1.38 -3.30 -17.74
C HIS A 243 -0.50 -4.39 -17.09
N ASN A 244 0.76 -4.10 -16.77
CA ASN A 244 1.81 -5.10 -16.58
C ASN A 244 2.53 -5.04 -15.22
N PHE A 245 1.88 -4.49 -14.18
CA PHE A 245 2.42 -4.45 -12.81
C PHE A 245 2.18 -5.73 -11.99
N GLY A 246 1.48 -6.72 -12.55
CA GLY A 246 1.10 -7.94 -11.86
C GLY A 246 2.30 -8.83 -11.53
N LEU A 247 2.28 -9.39 -10.33
CA LEU A 247 3.13 -10.51 -9.95
C LEU A 247 2.63 -11.83 -10.58
N PHE A 248 1.32 -11.91 -10.84
CA PHE A 248 0.65 -13.04 -11.46
C PHE A 248 -0.12 -12.59 -12.71
N TYR A 249 -0.20 -13.48 -13.69
CA TYR A 249 -1.20 -13.38 -14.75
C TYR A 249 -2.60 -13.69 -14.18
N PRO A 250 -3.69 -13.26 -14.85
CA PRO A 250 -5.06 -13.53 -14.39
C PRO A 250 -5.42 -15.03 -14.30
N ASN A 251 -4.71 -15.91 -14.98
CA ASN A 251 -4.81 -17.37 -14.83
C ASN A 251 -4.07 -17.91 -13.58
N MET A 252 -3.57 -17.03 -12.70
CA MET A 252 -2.80 -17.29 -11.48
C MET A 252 -1.40 -17.89 -11.69
N THR A 253 -0.88 -17.95 -12.92
CA THR A 253 0.54 -18.28 -13.15
C THR A 253 1.43 -17.08 -12.86
N GLU A 254 2.61 -17.32 -12.32
CA GLU A 254 3.59 -16.27 -12.02
C GLU A 254 4.08 -15.58 -13.30
N VAL A 255 4.21 -14.25 -13.26
CA VAL A 255 4.87 -13.49 -14.34
C VAL A 255 6.39 -13.68 -14.25
N TYR A 256 6.92 -13.76 -13.04
CA TYR A 256 8.30 -14.08 -12.70
C TYR A 256 8.36 -14.81 -11.35
N PRO A 257 9.36 -15.67 -11.11
CA PRO A 257 9.53 -16.34 -9.81
C PRO A 257 9.74 -15.31 -8.70
N ILE A 258 8.98 -15.43 -7.61
CA ILE A 258 9.08 -14.56 -6.43
C ILE A 258 9.10 -15.43 -5.18
N ASP A 259 9.90 -15.07 -4.19
CA ASP A 259 9.78 -15.66 -2.85
C ASP A 259 9.28 -14.60 -1.84
N PHE A 260 8.26 -14.98 -1.08
CA PHE A 260 7.63 -14.18 -0.01
C PHE A 260 7.98 -14.71 1.38
N LYS A 261 8.81 -15.76 1.46
CA LYS A 261 9.20 -16.41 2.72
C LYS A 261 10.41 -15.76 3.37
#